data_AF-A0A1Y0BC57-F1
#
_entry.id   AF-A0A1Y0BC57-F1
#
_cell.length_a   1.000
_cell.length_b   1.000
_cell.length_c   1.000
_cell.angle_alpha   90.00
_cell.angle_beta   90.00
_cell.angle_gamma   90.00
#
_symmetry.space_group_name_H-M   'P 1'
#
loop_
_entity.id
_entity.type
_entity.pdbx_description
1 polymer ?
#
loop_
_entity_poly.entity_id
_entity_poly.type
_entity_poly.pdbx_seq_one_letter_code
_entity_poly.pdbx_strand_id
1 'polypeptide(L)'
;MRANWKLLYENSADGYHAITAHASYFDYLRATVGVFREDFDPHDVGGGGKSLGNGHAVIEYQAPWGRPVAQWVPQWGESGKEEVGRVKAELAARLGEQRADRIANWNRNILIFPNLIINDIMGLTIRSFQPITPGYLEVTAWSLAPRGEHPEMRAWRQYNFNEFLGPAGFATPDDVEMLELCQQAYQNMPEVGWNDISKGMNRPDANQGDDEVQMRSFWIRWDELMGAAR
;
A
#
# COMPACT_ATOMS: atom_id res chain seq x y z
N MET A 1 12.08 3.75 13.57
CA MET A 1 11.75 2.31 13.65
C MET A 1 13.03 1.52 13.78
N ARG A 2 13.13 0.61 14.74
CA ARG A 2 14.33 -0.21 15.03
C ARG A 2 14.40 -1.45 14.14
N ALA A 3 14.44 -1.22 12.83
CA ALA A 3 14.55 -2.25 11.82
C ALA A 3 15.48 -1.81 10.69
N ASN A 4 15.91 -2.74 9.86
CA ASN A 4 16.58 -2.41 8.61
C ASN A 4 15.58 -1.80 7.62
N TRP A 5 15.99 -0.75 6.90
CA TRP A 5 15.12 -0.05 5.94
C TRP A 5 14.58 -0.96 4.83
N LYS A 6 15.32 -2.02 4.46
CA LYS A 6 14.90 -2.98 3.42
C LYS A 6 13.64 -3.75 3.83
N LEU A 7 13.46 -4.00 5.12
CA LEU A 7 12.25 -4.66 5.64
C LEU A 7 11.00 -3.80 5.40
N LEU A 8 11.10 -2.49 5.57
CA LEU A 8 9.98 -1.59 5.25
C LEU A 8 9.68 -1.51 3.75
N TYR A 9 10.71 -1.60 2.90
CA TYR A 9 10.51 -1.69 1.46
C TYR A 9 9.75 -2.97 1.09
N GLU A 10 10.21 -4.12 1.60
CA GLU A 10 9.60 -5.43 1.36
C GLU A 10 8.15 -5.48 1.86
N ASN A 11 7.90 -5.07 3.10
CA ASN A 11 6.54 -4.98 3.67
C ASN A 11 5.61 -4.05 2.87
N SER A 12 6.13 -2.94 2.34
CA SER A 12 5.33 -2.06 1.47
C SER A 12 4.93 -2.72 0.14
N ALA A 13 5.63 -3.80 -0.23
CA ALA A 13 5.40 -4.67 -1.36
C ALA A 13 4.74 -5.99 -0.94
N ASP A 14 4.12 -6.08 0.23
CA ASP A 14 3.56 -7.31 0.72
C ASP A 14 2.04 -7.23 0.84
N GLY A 15 1.32 -7.86 -0.08
CA GLY A 15 -0.13 -8.02 0.05
C GLY A 15 -0.51 -9.17 0.99
N TYR A 16 0.40 -10.09 1.28
CA TYR A 16 0.12 -11.31 2.02
C TYR A 16 -0.06 -11.05 3.52
N HIS A 17 0.77 -10.21 4.15
CA HIS A 17 0.60 -9.90 5.58
C HIS A 17 -0.71 -9.18 5.91
N ALA A 18 -1.37 -8.54 4.94
CA ALA A 18 -2.43 -7.59 5.21
C ALA A 18 -3.53 -8.17 6.10
N ILE A 19 -4.06 -9.35 5.73
CA ILE A 19 -5.18 -9.99 6.44
C ILE A 19 -4.78 -10.47 7.83
N THR A 20 -3.52 -10.86 8.03
CA THR A 20 -3.03 -11.43 9.29
C THR A 20 -2.53 -10.37 10.26
N ALA A 21 -1.71 -9.43 9.79
CA ALA A 21 -1.12 -8.39 10.63
C ALA A 21 -2.19 -7.37 11.04
N HIS A 22 -3.03 -6.92 10.09
CA HIS A 22 -4.03 -5.89 10.31
C HIS A 22 -5.41 -6.48 10.66
N ALA A 23 -5.46 -7.68 11.24
CA ALA A 23 -6.71 -8.38 11.54
C ALA A 23 -7.64 -7.56 12.44
N SER A 24 -7.06 -6.91 13.46
CA SER A 24 -7.79 -6.04 14.41
C SER A 24 -8.42 -4.84 13.71
N TYR A 25 -7.72 -4.25 12.73
CA TYR A 25 -8.23 -3.16 11.91
C TYR A 25 -9.40 -3.63 11.02
N PHE A 26 -9.27 -4.80 10.39
CA PHE A 26 -10.37 -5.37 9.61
C PHE A 26 -11.59 -5.70 10.46
N ASP A 27 -11.42 -6.16 11.71
CA ASP A 27 -12.53 -6.33 12.65
C ASP A 27 -13.21 -5.01 13.00
N TYR A 28 -12.41 -3.96 13.26
CA TYR A 28 -12.92 -2.61 13.48
C TYR A 28 -13.74 -2.10 12.29
N LEU A 29 -13.23 -2.25 11.06
CA LEU A 29 -13.96 -1.84 9.86
C LEU A 29 -15.24 -2.64 9.66
N ARG A 30 -15.21 -3.97 9.86
CA ARG A 30 -16.41 -4.84 9.79
C ARG A 30 -17.49 -4.42 10.80
N ALA A 31 -17.08 -3.93 11.97
CA ALA A 31 -18.01 -3.42 12.98
C ALA A 31 -18.53 -2.00 12.70
N THR A 32 -17.92 -1.26 11.75
CA THR A 32 -18.27 0.12 11.45
C THR A 32 -19.26 0.19 10.28
N VAL A 33 -20.42 0.80 10.52
CA VAL A 33 -21.50 0.84 9.52
C VAL A 33 -21.12 1.75 8.34
N GLY A 34 -21.24 1.22 7.12
CA GLY A 34 -21.15 1.99 5.88
C GLY A 34 -19.74 2.32 5.39
N VAL A 35 -18.69 1.77 6.00
CA VAL A 35 -17.28 2.00 5.58
C VAL A 35 -16.89 1.26 4.31
N PHE A 36 -17.66 0.23 3.95
CA PHE A 36 -17.46 -0.57 2.75
C PHE A 36 -18.53 -0.26 1.70
N ARG A 37 -18.11 -0.20 0.43
CA ARG A 37 -19.03 -0.19 -0.70
C ARG A 37 -19.78 -1.52 -0.76
N GLU A 38 -21.04 -1.47 -1.15
CA GLU A 38 -21.95 -2.63 -1.12
C GLU A 38 -21.79 -3.55 -2.34
N ASP A 39 -21.18 -3.06 -3.42
CA ASP A 39 -21.01 -3.73 -4.70
C ASP A 39 -19.61 -4.36 -4.89
N PHE A 40 -18.87 -4.59 -3.80
CA PHE A 40 -17.55 -5.22 -3.83
C PHE A 40 -17.64 -6.72 -3.55
N ASP A 41 -17.05 -7.55 -4.41
CA ASP A 41 -16.89 -8.98 -4.14
C ASP A 41 -15.57 -9.23 -3.38
N PRO A 42 -15.60 -9.64 -2.11
CA PRO A 42 -14.39 -9.92 -1.36
C PRO A 42 -13.63 -11.15 -1.85
N HIS A 43 -14.24 -12.01 -2.68
CA HIS A 43 -13.59 -13.19 -3.26
C HIS A 43 -12.82 -12.86 -4.54
N ASP A 44 -13.08 -11.71 -5.17
CA ASP A 44 -12.40 -11.24 -6.36
C ASP A 44 -11.90 -9.80 -6.17
N VAL A 45 -10.82 -9.67 -5.40
CA VAL A 45 -10.13 -8.40 -5.20
C VAL A 45 -9.31 -7.97 -6.43
N GLY A 46 -9.19 -8.87 -7.42
CA GLY A 46 -8.36 -8.69 -8.62
C GLY A 46 -6.91 -8.31 -8.33
N GLY A 47 -6.21 -7.88 -9.38
CA GLY A 47 -4.90 -7.27 -9.24
C GLY A 47 -3.73 -8.23 -9.19
N GLY A 48 -2.58 -7.72 -8.72
CA GLY A 48 -1.31 -8.45 -8.68
C GLY A 48 -0.08 -7.54 -8.64
N GLY A 49 1.06 -8.14 -8.33
CA GLY A 49 2.36 -7.48 -8.30
C GLY A 49 3.00 -7.37 -9.69
N LYS A 50 3.68 -6.28 -10.00
CA LYS A 50 4.39 -6.09 -11.27
C LYS A 50 5.75 -5.47 -11.01
N SER A 51 6.79 -6.03 -11.62
CA SER A 51 8.06 -5.32 -11.75
C SER A 51 7.90 -4.16 -12.75
N LEU A 52 8.48 -3.01 -12.41
CA LEU A 52 8.59 -1.84 -13.28
C LEU A 52 10.02 -1.66 -13.81
N GLY A 53 10.90 -2.64 -13.57
CA GLY A 53 12.32 -2.58 -13.90
C GLY A 53 13.16 -1.79 -12.89
N ASN A 54 14.49 -1.96 -12.91
CA ASN A 54 15.45 -1.25 -12.06
C ASN A 54 15.12 -1.27 -10.55
N GLY A 55 14.56 -2.39 -10.07
CA GLY A 55 14.15 -2.53 -8.67
C GLY A 55 12.83 -1.86 -8.32
N HIS A 56 12.21 -1.11 -9.23
CA HIS A 56 10.88 -0.55 -9.04
C HIS A 56 9.81 -1.64 -9.19
N ALA A 57 8.69 -1.46 -8.50
CA ALA A 57 7.56 -2.37 -8.60
C ALA A 57 6.24 -1.68 -8.23
N VAL A 58 5.12 -2.35 -8.49
CA VAL A 58 3.80 -1.92 -8.03
C VAL A 58 2.96 -3.13 -7.68
N ILE A 59 2.18 -3.04 -6.61
CA ILE A 59 1.01 -3.90 -6.40
C ILE A 59 -0.22 -3.07 -6.72
N GLU A 60 -1.10 -3.60 -7.55
CA GLU A 60 -2.37 -2.96 -7.88
C GLU A 60 -3.50 -3.93 -7.57
N TYR A 61 -4.57 -3.47 -6.91
CA TYR A 61 -5.70 -4.30 -6.47
C TYR A 61 -6.96 -3.45 -6.23
N GLN A 62 -8.13 -4.07 -6.17
CA GLN A 62 -9.39 -3.40 -5.85
C GLN A 62 -9.72 -3.57 -4.36
N ALA A 63 -10.48 -2.63 -3.80
CA ALA A 63 -10.83 -2.68 -2.39
C ALA A 63 -12.13 -1.95 -2.07
N PRO A 64 -12.80 -2.29 -0.95
CA PRO A 64 -14.14 -1.79 -0.67
C PRO A 64 -14.20 -0.42 0.03
N TRP A 65 -13.09 0.15 0.47
CA TRP A 65 -13.08 1.39 1.26
C TRP A 65 -13.29 2.66 0.43
N GLY A 66 -13.77 3.72 1.07
CA GLY A 66 -13.95 5.02 0.40
C GLY A 66 -12.61 5.62 -0.05
N ARG A 67 -12.61 6.20 -1.25
CA ARG A 67 -11.47 6.96 -1.78
C ARG A 67 -11.96 8.32 -2.27
N PRO A 68 -11.46 9.44 -1.72
CA PRO A 68 -11.84 10.78 -2.17
C PRO A 68 -11.56 11.02 -3.66
N VAL A 69 -10.66 10.23 -4.24
CA VAL A 69 -10.41 10.16 -5.69
C VAL A 69 -11.46 9.29 -6.41
N ALA A 70 -12.74 9.58 -6.20
CA ALA A 70 -13.87 9.03 -6.95
C ALA A 70 -14.35 7.59 -6.60
N GLN A 71 -14.15 7.11 -5.37
CA GLN A 71 -14.82 5.90 -4.84
C GLN A 71 -15.64 6.20 -3.59
N TRP A 72 -16.97 6.10 -3.69
CA TRP A 72 -17.91 6.40 -2.60
C TRP A 72 -18.20 5.19 -1.72
N VAL A 73 -18.55 5.44 -0.46
CA VAL A 73 -19.07 4.45 0.49
C VAL A 73 -20.29 5.01 1.25
N PRO A 74 -21.22 4.16 1.73
CA PRO A 74 -22.47 4.61 2.37
C PRO A 74 -22.30 5.60 3.52
N GLN A 75 -21.23 5.47 4.31
CA GLN A 75 -20.94 6.37 5.44
C GLN A 75 -20.80 7.85 5.02
N TRP A 76 -20.49 8.12 3.75
CA TRP A 76 -20.33 9.47 3.21
C TRP A 76 -21.64 10.13 2.79
N GLY A 77 -22.76 9.39 2.81
CA GLY A 77 -24.09 9.90 2.51
C GLY A 77 -24.25 10.42 1.07
N GLU A 78 -25.41 11.03 0.79
CA GLU A 78 -25.75 11.51 -0.56
C GLU A 78 -24.88 12.68 -1.02
N SER A 79 -24.52 13.62 -0.13
CA SER A 79 -23.61 14.73 -0.49
C SER A 79 -22.24 14.22 -0.93
N GLY A 80 -21.72 13.20 -0.22
CA GLY A 80 -20.49 12.52 -0.61
C GLY A 80 -20.61 11.82 -1.95
N LYS A 81 -21.76 11.20 -2.22
CA LYS A 81 -22.02 10.49 -3.47
C LYS A 81 -22.02 11.45 -4.66
N GLU A 82 -22.68 12.60 -4.52
CA GLU A 82 -22.70 13.65 -5.53
C GLU A 82 -21.29 14.19 -5.80
N GLU A 83 -20.52 14.49 -4.75
CA GLU A 83 -19.18 15.06 -4.89
C GLU A 83 -18.17 14.05 -5.48
N VAL A 84 -18.19 12.80 -5.05
CA VAL A 84 -17.40 11.71 -5.65
C VAL A 84 -17.79 11.53 -7.12
N GLY A 85 -19.10 11.58 -7.44
CA GLY A 85 -19.60 11.54 -8.81
C GLY A 85 -19.07 12.68 -9.67
N ARG A 86 -19.01 13.90 -9.13
CA ARG A 86 -18.42 15.07 -9.79
C ARG A 86 -16.92 14.88 -10.07
N VAL A 87 -16.17 14.35 -9.11
CA VAL A 87 -14.74 14.00 -9.31
C VAL A 87 -14.59 12.95 -10.40
N LYS A 88 -15.43 11.90 -10.42
CA LYS A 88 -15.38 10.86 -11.44
C LYS A 88 -15.67 11.40 -12.85
N ALA A 89 -16.68 12.27 -12.97
CA ALA A 89 -17.02 12.92 -14.23
C ALA A 89 -15.89 13.84 -14.74
N GLU A 90 -15.22 14.58 -13.85
CA GLU A 90 -14.05 15.38 -14.19
C GLU A 90 -12.90 14.51 -14.72
N LEU A 91 -12.59 13.41 -14.01
CA LEU A 91 -11.56 12.48 -14.43
C LEU A 91 -11.87 11.88 -15.81
N ALA A 92 -13.12 11.48 -16.05
CA ALA A 92 -13.56 10.93 -17.33
C ALA A 92 -13.44 11.96 -18.46
N ALA A 93 -13.85 13.20 -18.22
CA ALA A 93 -13.76 14.28 -19.21
C ALA A 93 -12.30 14.60 -19.58
N ARG A 94 -11.38 14.60 -18.60
CA ARG A 94 -9.97 14.96 -18.81
C ARG A 94 -9.10 13.80 -19.31
N LEU A 95 -9.36 12.57 -18.87
CA LEU A 95 -8.47 11.42 -19.06
C LEU A 95 -9.10 10.25 -19.82
N GLY A 96 -10.40 10.32 -20.11
CA GLY A 96 -11.18 9.23 -20.69
C GLY A 96 -11.68 8.24 -19.63
N GLU A 97 -12.80 7.57 -19.95
CA GLU A 97 -13.52 6.66 -19.04
C GLU A 97 -12.62 5.56 -18.46
N GLN A 98 -11.85 4.88 -19.32
CA GLN A 98 -11.00 3.76 -18.88
C GLN A 98 -9.96 4.20 -17.83
N ARG A 99 -9.37 5.39 -18.00
CA ARG A 99 -8.35 5.89 -17.08
C ARG A 99 -8.99 6.44 -15.81
N ALA A 100 -10.15 7.08 -15.91
CA ALA A 100 -10.93 7.52 -14.76
C ALA A 100 -11.35 6.35 -13.87
N ASP A 101 -11.83 5.27 -14.47
CA ASP A 101 -12.22 4.04 -13.76
C ASP A 101 -11.02 3.41 -13.05
N ARG A 102 -9.89 3.32 -13.75
CA ARG A 102 -8.64 2.82 -13.16
C ARG A 102 -8.19 3.68 -11.96
N ILE A 103 -8.28 5.01 -12.07
CA ILE A 103 -7.92 5.91 -10.97
C ILE A 103 -8.86 5.70 -9.78
N ALA A 104 -10.17 5.60 -10.03
CA ALA A 104 -11.20 5.52 -8.99
C ALA A 104 -11.21 4.18 -8.25
N ASN A 105 -11.15 3.06 -8.96
CA ASN A 105 -11.42 1.74 -8.37
C ASN A 105 -10.18 0.91 -8.01
N TRP A 106 -8.98 1.34 -8.43
CA TRP A 106 -7.76 0.56 -8.20
C TRP A 106 -6.80 1.27 -7.25
N ASN A 107 -6.41 0.52 -6.23
CA ASN A 107 -5.42 0.88 -5.22
C ASN A 107 -4.03 0.50 -5.69
N ARG A 108 -3.00 1.24 -5.26
CA ARG A 108 -1.62 0.99 -5.64
C ARG A 108 -0.66 1.19 -4.48
N ASN A 109 0.20 0.22 -4.27
CA ASN A 109 1.46 0.43 -3.56
C ASN A 109 2.57 0.47 -4.61
N ILE A 110 3.06 1.67 -4.92
CA ILE A 110 4.12 1.88 -5.91
C ILE A 110 5.44 1.99 -5.16
N LEU A 111 6.37 1.11 -5.51
CA LEU A 111 7.68 1.02 -4.90
C LEU A 111 8.74 1.61 -5.81
N ILE A 112 9.32 2.71 -5.36
CA ILE A 112 10.38 3.41 -6.06
C ILE A 112 11.70 3.12 -5.33
N PHE A 113 12.47 2.20 -5.90
CA PHE A 113 13.82 1.91 -5.45
C PHE A 113 14.69 3.18 -5.31
N PRO A 114 15.50 3.33 -4.25
CA PRO A 114 15.65 2.38 -3.16
C PRO A 114 14.64 2.56 -2.03
N ASN A 115 14.17 3.77 -1.73
CA ASN A 115 13.55 4.05 -0.43
C ASN A 115 12.37 5.04 -0.45
N LEU A 116 11.54 4.96 -1.50
CA LEU A 116 10.36 5.78 -1.66
C LEU A 116 9.15 4.90 -2.01
N ILE A 117 8.05 5.08 -1.29
CA ILE A 117 6.79 4.39 -1.51
C ILE A 117 5.69 5.42 -1.75
N ILE A 118 4.86 5.17 -2.77
CA ILE A 118 3.64 5.93 -3.02
C ILE A 118 2.47 4.98 -2.82
N ASN A 119 1.71 5.24 -1.76
CA ASN A 119 0.49 4.52 -1.44
C ASN A 119 -0.69 5.35 -1.97
N ASP A 120 -1.36 4.84 -3.01
CA ASP A 120 -2.62 5.35 -3.53
C ASP A 120 -3.73 4.36 -3.16
N ILE A 121 -4.19 4.45 -1.92
CA ILE A 121 -5.17 3.53 -1.31
C ILE A 121 -6.40 4.34 -0.87
N MET A 122 -6.66 4.50 0.44
CA MET A 122 -7.75 5.34 0.96
C MET A 122 -7.49 6.85 0.79
N GLY A 123 -6.26 7.20 0.43
CA GLY A 123 -5.76 8.52 0.09
C GLY A 123 -4.36 8.38 -0.50
N LEU A 124 -3.80 9.48 -1.00
CA LEU A 124 -2.44 9.50 -1.52
C LEU A 124 -1.44 9.80 -0.40
N THR A 125 -0.57 8.85 -0.11
CA THR A 125 0.50 8.99 0.87
C THR A 125 1.84 8.73 0.22
N ILE A 126 2.79 9.62 0.41
CA ILE A 126 4.20 9.39 0.05
C ILE A 126 4.96 9.06 1.32
N ARG A 127 5.73 7.98 1.32
CA ARG A 127 6.63 7.60 2.42
C ARG A 127 8.04 7.53 1.88
N SER A 128 8.98 8.19 2.56
CA SER A 128 10.41 7.96 2.37
C SER A 128 11.02 7.48 3.68
N PHE A 129 11.97 6.57 3.60
CA PHE A 129 12.65 6.04 4.77
C PHE A 129 14.16 6.15 4.65
N GLN A 130 14.76 6.88 5.58
CA GLN A 130 16.19 7.14 5.62
C GLN A 130 16.88 6.11 6.52
N PRO A 131 17.82 5.31 5.99
CA PRO A 131 18.61 4.41 6.81
C PRO A 131 19.66 5.19 7.60
N ILE A 132 19.58 5.14 8.93
CA ILE A 132 20.54 5.80 9.81
C ILE A 132 21.62 4.81 10.24
N THR A 133 21.22 3.58 10.59
CA THR A 133 22.12 2.46 10.87
C THR A 133 21.52 1.16 10.32
N PRO A 134 22.26 0.03 10.27
CA PRO A 134 21.70 -1.23 9.78
C PRO A 134 20.44 -1.72 10.51
N GLY A 135 20.18 -1.29 11.75
CA GLY A 135 19.01 -1.69 12.55
C GLY A 135 18.12 -0.52 12.97
N TYR A 136 18.27 0.66 12.35
CA TYR A 136 17.44 1.82 12.65
C TYR A 136 17.22 2.69 11.42
N LEU A 137 15.96 3.02 11.18
CA LEU A 137 15.53 3.94 10.12
C LEU A 137 14.56 5.00 10.63
N GLU A 138 14.51 6.11 9.90
CA GLU A 138 13.54 7.18 10.12
C GLU A 138 12.60 7.28 8.93
N VAL A 139 11.29 7.25 9.20
CA VAL A 139 10.24 7.32 8.18
C VAL A 139 9.68 8.73 8.17
N THR A 140 9.58 9.33 7.00
CA THR A 140 8.79 10.55 6.77
C THR A 140 7.64 10.24 5.84
N ALA A 141 6.43 10.61 6.24
CA ALA A 141 5.20 10.39 5.49
C ALA A 141 4.47 11.70 5.23
N TRP A 142 3.96 11.87 4.01
CA TRP A 142 3.17 13.02 3.60
C TRP A 142 1.83 12.56 3.02
N SER A 143 0.72 13.05 3.58
CA SER A 143 -0.59 12.93 2.94
C SER A 143 -0.74 14.04 1.90
N LEU A 144 -0.96 13.65 0.65
CA LEU A 144 -1.12 14.56 -0.47
C LEU A 144 -2.59 14.75 -0.83
N ALA A 145 -2.89 15.92 -1.40
CA ALA A 145 -4.24 16.32 -1.80
C ALA A 145 -4.20 17.08 -3.14
N PRO A 146 -5.23 16.97 -3.98
CA PRO A 146 -5.38 17.87 -5.11
C PRO A 146 -5.63 19.30 -4.62
N ARG A 147 -5.13 20.29 -5.39
CA ARG A 147 -5.46 21.70 -5.13
C ARG A 147 -6.96 21.91 -5.34
N GLY A 148 -7.60 22.60 -4.40
CA GLY A 148 -9.04 22.86 -4.48
C GLY A 148 -9.93 21.69 -4.10
N GLU A 149 -9.39 20.65 -3.44
CA GLU A 149 -10.17 19.54 -2.88
C GLU A 149 -11.34 20.05 -2.02
N HIS A 150 -12.55 19.52 -2.29
CA HIS A 150 -13.76 19.86 -1.56
C HIS A 150 -13.57 19.62 -0.04
N PRO A 151 -14.07 20.51 0.84
CA PRO A 151 -13.82 20.41 2.28
C PRO A 151 -14.20 19.06 2.90
N GLU A 152 -15.30 18.44 2.48
CA GLU A 152 -15.71 17.11 2.98
C GLU A 152 -14.76 16.00 2.51
N MET A 153 -14.38 15.99 1.22
CA MET A 153 -13.39 15.05 0.68
C MET A 153 -12.06 15.16 1.43
N ARG A 154 -11.65 16.40 1.74
CA ARG A 154 -10.44 16.67 2.51
C ARG A 154 -10.51 16.08 3.91
N ALA A 155 -11.63 16.26 4.59
CA ALA A 155 -11.85 15.72 5.93
C ALA A 155 -11.75 14.19 5.91
N TRP A 156 -12.40 13.52 4.95
CA TRP A 156 -12.32 12.06 4.83
C TRP A 156 -10.93 11.57 4.45
N ARG A 157 -10.23 12.25 3.53
CA ARG A 157 -8.83 11.90 3.21
C ARG A 157 -7.93 11.98 4.44
N GLN A 158 -8.07 13.04 5.24
CA GLN A 158 -7.29 13.23 6.46
C GLN A 158 -7.65 12.21 7.52
N TYR A 159 -8.93 11.89 7.67
CA TYR A 159 -9.40 10.83 8.55
C TYR A 159 -8.79 9.48 8.14
N ASN A 160 -8.97 9.06 6.89
CA ASN A 160 -8.40 7.82 6.34
C ASN A 160 -6.88 7.74 6.53
N PHE A 161 -6.16 8.86 6.29
CA PHE A 161 -4.72 8.91 6.51
C PHE A 161 -4.38 8.66 7.98
N ASN A 162 -5.00 9.41 8.91
CA ASN A 162 -4.71 9.29 10.33
C ASN A 162 -5.17 7.95 10.93
N GLU A 163 -6.24 7.39 10.40
CA GLU A 163 -6.84 6.13 10.85
C GLU A 163 -5.96 4.93 10.51
N PHE A 164 -5.33 4.89 9.32
CA PHE A 164 -4.63 3.68 8.85
C PHE A 164 -3.10 3.86 8.78
N LEU A 165 -2.61 4.72 7.87
CA LEU A 165 -1.17 4.87 7.56
C LEU A 165 -0.46 6.00 8.31
N GLY A 166 -1.21 6.81 9.06
CA GLY A 166 -0.67 7.90 9.84
C GLY A 166 0.22 7.37 10.97
N PRO A 167 1.04 8.23 11.60
CA PRO A 167 2.00 7.80 12.62
C PRO A 167 1.38 7.08 13.83
N ALA A 168 0.08 7.24 14.06
CA ALA A 168 -0.71 6.54 15.08
C ALA A 168 -1.94 5.82 14.49
N GLY A 169 -1.94 5.57 13.17
CA GLY A 169 -3.01 4.81 12.51
C GLY A 169 -2.90 3.33 12.82
N PHE A 170 -4.00 2.60 12.77
CA PHE A 170 -4.14 1.22 13.22
C PHE A 170 -3.16 0.24 12.56
N ALA A 171 -2.79 0.44 11.28
CA ALA A 171 -1.81 -0.44 10.61
C ALA A 171 -0.36 -0.18 11.04
N THR A 172 -0.04 1.06 11.39
CA THR A 172 1.35 1.47 11.65
C THR A 172 1.99 0.75 12.84
N PRO A 173 1.35 0.60 14.03
CA PRO A 173 1.96 -0.16 15.11
C PRO A 173 2.08 -1.65 14.79
N ASP A 174 1.12 -2.24 14.05
CA ASP A 174 1.16 -3.64 13.64
C ASP A 174 2.39 -3.90 12.74
N ASP A 175 2.61 -3.04 11.74
CA ASP A 175 3.80 -3.11 10.87
C ASP A 175 5.10 -2.84 11.66
N VAL A 176 5.12 -1.82 12.53
CA VAL A 176 6.33 -1.49 13.31
C VAL A 176 6.75 -2.66 14.19
N GLU A 177 5.82 -3.27 14.93
CA GLU A 177 6.11 -4.42 15.79
C GLU A 177 6.63 -5.60 14.96
N MET A 178 5.94 -5.96 13.87
CA MET A 178 6.34 -7.05 12.99
C MET A 178 7.78 -6.85 12.46
N LEU A 179 8.10 -5.65 11.97
CA LEU A 179 9.41 -5.38 11.37
C LEU A 179 10.53 -5.31 12.43
N GLU A 180 10.25 -4.78 13.63
CA GLU A 180 11.21 -4.81 14.75
C GLU A 180 11.45 -6.25 15.23
N LEU A 181 10.43 -7.12 15.22
CA LEU A 181 10.58 -8.55 15.54
C LEU A 181 11.41 -9.28 14.49
N CYS A 182 11.18 -9.05 13.19
CA CYS A 182 12.03 -9.59 12.13
C CYS A 182 13.50 -9.16 12.30
N GLN A 183 13.74 -7.88 12.60
CA GLN A 183 15.09 -7.38 12.85
C GLN A 183 15.77 -8.08 14.04
N GLN A 184 15.04 -8.32 15.13
CA GLN A 184 15.54 -9.04 16.30
C GLN A 184 15.84 -10.51 15.96
N ALA A 185 14.96 -11.18 15.19
CA ALA A 185 15.17 -12.56 14.77
C ALA A 185 16.45 -12.71 13.94
N TYR A 186 16.68 -11.83 12.96
CA TYR A 186 17.89 -11.86 12.13
C TYR A 186 19.19 -11.62 12.90
N GLN A 187 19.13 -10.86 14.00
CA GLN A 187 20.30 -10.69 14.88
C GLN A 187 20.61 -11.93 15.72
N ASN A 188 19.58 -12.72 16.04
CA ASN A 188 19.70 -13.90 16.90
C ASN A 188 19.92 -15.21 16.12
N MET A 189 19.74 -15.22 14.80
CA MET A 189 19.89 -16.41 13.94
C MET A 189 20.87 -16.15 12.78
N PRO A 190 22.14 -15.78 13.05
CA PRO A 190 23.11 -15.43 12.02
C PRO A 190 23.45 -16.58 11.05
N GLU A 191 23.20 -17.83 11.46
CA GLU A 191 23.39 -19.03 10.64
C GLU A 191 22.33 -19.17 9.54
N VAL A 192 21.17 -18.51 9.67
CA VAL A 192 20.14 -18.50 8.63
C VAL A 192 20.47 -17.42 7.61
N GLY A 193 21.09 -17.84 6.52
CA GLY A 193 21.57 -16.94 5.45
C GLY A 193 20.56 -16.59 4.37
N TRP A 194 19.26 -16.90 4.54
CA TRP A 194 18.25 -16.73 3.49
C TRP A 194 16.87 -16.37 4.04
N ASN A 195 16.09 -15.64 3.24
CA ASN A 195 14.64 -15.51 3.36
C ASN A 195 14.02 -16.09 2.08
N ASP A 196 12.89 -16.77 2.20
CA ASP A 196 12.16 -17.29 1.05
C ASP A 196 11.24 -16.21 0.48
N ILE A 197 11.36 -15.95 -0.83
CA ILE A 197 10.53 -15.01 -1.59
C ILE A 197 10.06 -15.72 -2.89
N SER A 198 9.65 -16.98 -2.76
CA SER A 198 9.30 -17.86 -3.89
C SER A 198 7.81 -17.90 -4.22
N LYS A 199 6.93 -17.26 -3.45
CA LYS A 199 5.49 -17.32 -3.68
C LYS A 199 5.15 -16.75 -5.06
N GLY A 200 4.35 -17.52 -5.80
CA GLY A 200 3.97 -17.25 -7.18
C GLY A 200 4.94 -17.73 -8.26
N MET A 201 6.17 -18.16 -7.93
CA MET A 201 7.16 -18.57 -8.95
C MET A 201 6.74 -19.80 -9.77
N ASN A 202 5.92 -20.69 -9.19
CA ASN A 202 5.39 -21.88 -9.86
C ASN A 202 4.10 -21.63 -10.65
N ARG A 203 3.60 -20.39 -10.68
CA ARG A 203 2.34 -20.01 -11.34
C ARG A 203 2.55 -18.79 -12.25
N PRO A 204 3.37 -18.86 -13.30
CA PRO A 204 3.71 -17.69 -14.13
C PRO A 204 2.49 -17.02 -14.79
N ASP A 205 1.43 -17.79 -15.03
CA ASP A 205 0.19 -17.30 -15.63
C ASP A 205 -0.83 -16.78 -14.59
N ALA A 206 -0.53 -16.89 -13.29
CA ALA A 206 -1.33 -16.34 -12.22
C ALA A 206 -0.53 -15.32 -11.43
N ASN A 207 -1.07 -14.12 -11.29
CA ASN A 207 -0.46 -13.06 -10.51
C ASN A 207 -1.48 -12.62 -9.47
N GLN A 208 -1.35 -13.17 -8.27
CA GLN A 208 -2.24 -12.85 -7.16
C GLN A 208 -1.68 -11.64 -6.40
N GLY A 209 -2.57 -10.88 -5.75
CA GLY A 209 -2.18 -9.73 -4.93
C GLY A 209 -1.24 -10.09 -3.77
N ASP A 210 -1.16 -11.36 -3.40
CA ASP A 210 -0.30 -11.91 -2.35
C ASP A 210 0.94 -12.64 -2.88
N ASP A 211 1.17 -12.71 -4.20
CA ASP A 211 2.44 -13.24 -4.76
C ASP A 211 3.59 -12.22 -4.58
N GLU A 212 4.84 -12.64 -4.74
CA GLU A 212 6.02 -11.85 -4.30
C GLU A 212 6.91 -11.33 -5.45
N VAL A 213 6.39 -11.25 -6.68
CA VAL A 213 7.17 -10.81 -7.85
C VAL A 213 7.73 -9.38 -7.70
N GLN A 214 6.99 -8.51 -7.04
CA GLN A 214 7.36 -7.14 -6.70
C GLN A 214 8.54 -7.08 -5.72
N MET A 215 8.60 -7.99 -4.74
CA MET A 215 9.71 -8.08 -3.79
C MET A 215 10.97 -8.58 -4.49
N ARG A 216 10.83 -9.61 -5.34
CA ARG A 216 11.93 -10.13 -6.15
C ARG A 216 12.54 -9.05 -7.06
N SER A 217 11.72 -8.14 -7.61
CA SER A 217 12.20 -6.98 -8.39
C SER A 217 13.27 -6.19 -7.62
N PHE A 218 13.00 -5.87 -6.35
CA PHE A 218 13.92 -5.16 -5.48
C PHE A 218 15.21 -5.95 -5.22
N TRP A 219 15.09 -7.21 -4.81
CA TRP A 219 16.25 -8.01 -4.42
C TRP A 219 17.18 -8.34 -5.59
N ILE A 220 16.63 -8.59 -6.79
CA ILE A 220 17.43 -8.76 -8.02
C ILE A 220 18.24 -7.49 -8.28
N ARG A 221 17.60 -6.31 -8.24
CA ARG A 221 18.31 -5.04 -8.47
C ARG A 221 19.34 -4.76 -7.38
N TRP A 222 19.02 -5.07 -6.14
CA TRP A 222 19.93 -4.90 -5.01
C TRP A 222 21.19 -5.76 -5.20
N ASP A 223 21.03 -7.03 -5.58
CA ASP A 223 22.15 -7.95 -5.85
C ASP A 223 23.01 -7.47 -7.02
N GLU A 224 22.40 -7.03 -8.14
CA GLU A 224 23.14 -6.45 -9.28
C GLU A 224 24.05 -5.30 -8.85
N LEU A 225 23.53 -4.37 -8.04
CA LEU A 225 24.26 -3.18 -7.60
C LEU A 225 25.36 -3.52 -6.59
N MET A 226 25.07 -4.40 -5.64
CA MET A 226 26.04 -4.81 -4.62
C MET A 226 27.12 -5.73 -5.21
N GLY A 227 26.77 -6.55 -6.19
CA GLY A 227 27.70 -7.42 -6.94
C GLY A 227 28.62 -6.64 -7.87
N ALA A 228 28.10 -5.61 -8.55
CA ALA A 228 28.92 -4.70 -9.37
C ALA A 228 29.92 -3.86 -8.54
N ALA A 229 29.69 -3.73 -7.23
CA ALA A 229 30.57 -3.04 -6.30
C ALA A 229 31.64 -3.95 -5.66
N ARG A 230 31.65 -5.25 -5.99
CA ARG A 230 32.65 -6.23 -5.49
C ARG A 230 33.84 -6.38 -6.41
#